data_AF-A0A4R6T3D4-F1
#
_entry.id   AF-A0A4R6T3D4-F1
#
_cell.length_a   1.000
_cell.length_b   1.000
_cell.length_c   1.000
_cell.angle_alpha   90.00
_cell.angle_beta   90.00
_cell.angle_gamma   90.00
#
_symmetry.space_group_name_H-M   'P 1'
#
loop_
_entity.id
_entity.type
_entity.pdbx_description
1 polymer ?
#
loop_
_entity_poly.entity_id
_entity_poly.type
_entity_poly.pdbx_seq_one_letter_code
_entity_poly.pdbx_strand_id
1 'polypeptide(L)'
;MKRNFTLLSVILITIISGCASTKQLPVRQLQSYRTLSVEDRMLADTLIKAVLENEGLYTVSGKLKTISSVSNLYLKIADADPVASGKREVTDTASADFKKLKHYQYLINALNFGDLRFSISPFKLHTKEERTMQITIHRISLMDSLVQANQEFYGQFGFSPGTDPELLINTTEYEDKNNRFRSYGYLFGYPEHAVTFFLEAAKHEEKNKGELLKRDFFQIPVYSGKTGHFVYAVPKGYQATSIDSAIYKRAEYTLERFKKERAKHLRKDGTVQYYELLLAMIRLDD
;
A
#
# COMPACT_ATOMS: atom_id res chain seq x y z
N MET A 1 -82.41 -1.95 -2.70
CA MET A 1 -81.64 -1.65 -1.47
C MET A 1 -80.15 -1.83 -1.79
N LYS A 2 -79.42 -0.77 -2.15
CA LYS A 2 -78.50 -0.01 -1.28
C LYS A 2 -77.53 -0.87 -0.43
N ARG A 3 -76.27 -1.00 -0.85
CA ARG A 3 -75.09 -0.31 -0.26
C ARG A 3 -73.76 -0.78 -0.87
N ASN A 4 -73.00 0.20 -1.35
CA ASN A 4 -71.54 0.16 -1.60
C ASN A 4 -70.77 -0.12 -0.30
N PHE A 5 -69.53 -0.61 -0.38
CA PHE A 5 -68.35 -0.14 0.39
C PHE A 5 -67.08 -0.90 -0.12
N THR A 6 -66.26 -0.28 -1.00
CA THR A 6 -64.92 0.30 -0.70
C THR A 6 -63.81 -0.75 -0.63
N LEU A 7 -63.05 -0.97 -1.71
CA LEU A 7 -61.72 -0.39 -2.00
C LEU A 7 -60.69 -0.61 -0.88
N LEU A 8 -59.78 -1.56 -1.07
CA LEU A 8 -58.48 -1.55 -0.40
C LEU A 8 -57.41 -2.14 -1.34
N SER A 9 -56.98 -1.31 -2.29
CA SER A 9 -55.75 -1.52 -3.05
C SER A 9 -54.58 -1.22 -2.11
N VAL A 10 -53.95 -2.26 -1.58
CA VAL A 10 -52.69 -2.12 -0.82
C VAL A 10 -51.57 -1.89 -1.82
N ILE A 11 -51.28 -0.62 -2.10
CA ILE A 11 -50.04 -0.20 -2.76
C ILE A 11 -48.94 -0.30 -1.71
N LEU A 12 -48.16 -1.39 -1.76
CA LEU A 12 -46.95 -1.57 -0.97
C LEU A 12 -45.84 -0.69 -1.56
N ILE A 13 -45.75 0.55 -1.10
CA ILE A 13 -44.60 1.43 -1.38
C ILE A 13 -43.42 0.90 -0.56
N THR A 14 -42.60 0.04 -1.14
CA THR A 14 -41.27 -0.27 -0.60
C THR A 14 -40.38 0.95 -0.79
N ILE A 15 -40.30 1.78 0.25
CA ILE A 15 -39.25 2.79 0.40
C ILE A 15 -37.95 2.02 0.63
N ILE A 16 -37.19 1.80 -0.45
CA ILE A 16 -35.79 1.39 -0.36
C ILE A 16 -35.03 2.63 0.11
N SER A 17 -35.02 2.85 1.43
CA SER A 17 -34.06 3.73 2.07
C SER A 17 -32.69 3.11 1.82
N GLY A 18 -31.99 3.62 0.82
CA GLY A 18 -30.57 3.36 0.65
C GLY A 18 -29.85 3.81 1.90
N CYS A 19 -29.51 2.86 2.78
CA CYS A 19 -28.45 3.04 3.74
C CYS A 19 -27.16 3.19 2.93
N ALA A 20 -26.86 4.43 2.52
CA ALA A 20 -25.48 4.85 2.39
C ALA A 20 -24.88 4.71 3.80
N SER A 21 -24.35 3.53 4.11
CA SER A 21 -23.54 3.31 5.28
C SER A 21 -22.27 4.13 5.08
N THR A 22 -22.31 5.40 5.46
CA THR A 22 -21.11 6.20 5.64
C THR A 22 -20.28 5.46 6.67
N LYS A 23 -19.31 4.65 6.23
CA LYS A 23 -18.36 3.97 7.10
C LYS A 23 -17.51 5.07 7.74
N GLN A 24 -18.00 5.68 8.81
CA GLN A 24 -17.21 6.57 9.62
C GLN A 24 -16.05 5.75 10.18
N LEU A 25 -14.82 6.20 9.93
CA LEU A 25 -13.63 5.62 10.54
C LEU A 25 -13.88 5.52 12.06
N PRO A 26 -13.73 4.33 12.67
CA PRO A 26 -13.93 4.16 14.10
C PRO A 26 -13.14 5.21 14.89
N VAL A 27 -13.81 5.96 15.76
CA VAL A 27 -13.23 7.08 16.54
C VAL A 27 -11.92 6.67 17.24
N ARG A 28 -11.82 5.42 17.72
CA ARG A 28 -10.64 4.86 18.39
C ARG A 28 -9.39 4.81 17.52
N GLN A 29 -9.52 4.62 16.20
CA GLN A 29 -8.39 4.57 15.26
C GLN A 29 -7.85 5.98 14.94
N LEU A 30 -8.72 7.00 14.94
CA LEU A 30 -8.29 8.40 14.81
C LEU A 30 -7.61 8.96 16.08
N GLN A 31 -7.71 8.26 17.22
CA GLN A 31 -7.15 8.72 18.49
C GLN A 31 -5.67 8.35 18.70
N SER A 32 -5.16 7.26 18.10
CA SER A 32 -3.77 6.83 18.32
C SER A 32 -2.73 7.83 17.80
N TYR A 33 -2.97 8.44 16.65
CA TYR A 33 -2.10 9.52 16.16
C TYR A 33 -2.12 10.73 17.10
N ARG A 34 -3.29 11.06 17.66
CA ARG A 34 -3.45 12.23 18.53
C ARG A 34 -2.72 12.09 19.87
N THR A 35 -2.46 10.86 20.33
CA THR A 35 -1.70 10.60 21.56
C THR A 35 -0.18 10.73 21.39
N LEU A 36 0.33 10.85 20.15
CA LEU A 36 1.75 11.07 19.89
C LEU A 36 2.24 12.38 20.50
N SER A 37 3.55 12.47 20.80
CA SER A 37 4.19 13.74 21.16
C SER A 37 4.19 14.71 19.96
N VAL A 38 4.62 15.96 20.18
CA VAL A 38 4.75 16.92 19.07
C VAL A 38 5.81 16.45 18.08
N GLU A 39 6.94 15.97 18.59
CA GLU A 39 8.07 15.46 17.81
C GLU A 39 7.66 14.23 17.00
N ASP A 40 6.92 13.29 17.61
CA ASP A 40 6.45 12.09 16.94
C ASP A 40 5.42 12.41 15.85
N ARG A 41 4.55 13.41 16.08
CA ARG A 41 3.64 13.88 15.02
C ARG A 41 4.38 14.48 13.84
N MET A 42 5.49 15.21 14.07
CA MET A 42 6.31 15.74 12.97
C MET A 42 6.98 14.63 12.16
N LEU A 43 7.48 13.59 12.83
CA LEU A 43 8.03 12.42 12.16
C LEU A 43 6.95 11.66 11.38
N ALA A 44 5.77 11.48 11.98
CA ALA A 44 4.62 10.86 11.31
C ALA A 44 4.17 11.65 10.08
N ASP A 45 4.09 12.98 10.16
CA ASP A 45 3.77 13.84 9.01
C ASP A 45 4.81 13.69 7.88
N THR A 46 6.07 13.44 8.22
CA THR A 46 7.11 13.15 7.21
C THR A 46 6.84 11.85 6.47
N LEU A 47 6.39 10.80 7.16
CA LEU A 47 6.00 9.53 6.53
C LEU A 47 4.72 9.69 5.69
N ILE A 48 3.72 10.42 6.19
CA ILE A 48 2.47 10.69 5.46
C ILE A 48 2.74 11.54 4.21
N LYS A 49 3.64 12.53 4.29
CA LYS A 49 4.13 13.28 3.12
C LYS A 49 4.75 12.35 2.09
N ALA A 50 5.63 11.45 2.52
CA ALA A 50 6.27 10.49 1.63
C ALA A 50 5.24 9.58 0.92
N VAL A 51 4.15 9.21 1.60
CA VAL A 51 3.02 8.50 0.99
C VAL A 51 2.32 9.37 -0.07
N LEU A 52 1.84 10.54 0.33
CA LEU A 52 0.91 11.34 -0.47
C LEU A 52 1.55 12.07 -1.65
N GLU A 53 2.83 12.43 -1.54
CA GLU A 53 3.54 13.09 -2.64
C GLU A 53 4.11 12.08 -3.67
N ASN A 54 4.15 10.79 -3.34
CA ASN A 54 4.66 9.74 -4.23
C ASN A 54 3.56 8.72 -4.59
N GLU A 55 3.93 7.48 -4.94
CA GLU A 55 2.98 6.45 -5.39
C GLU A 55 2.08 5.91 -4.28
N GLY A 56 2.39 6.22 -3.01
CA GLY A 56 1.50 5.94 -1.87
C GLY A 56 0.13 6.58 -2.00
N LEU A 57 0.03 7.69 -2.73
CA LEU A 57 -1.24 8.32 -3.08
C LEU A 57 -2.23 7.32 -3.70
N TYR A 58 -1.74 6.41 -4.56
CA TYR A 58 -2.56 5.45 -5.29
C TYR A 58 -3.00 4.23 -4.48
N THR A 59 -2.42 4.06 -3.28
CA THR A 59 -2.88 3.13 -2.24
C THR A 59 -3.92 3.81 -1.35
N VAL A 60 -3.67 5.08 -0.99
CA VAL A 60 -4.59 5.90 -0.18
C VAL A 60 -5.87 6.22 -0.93
N SER A 61 -5.81 6.51 -2.22
CA SER A 61 -6.97 6.88 -3.04
C SER A 61 -6.79 6.39 -4.47
N GLY A 62 -7.89 6.21 -5.20
CA GLY A 62 -7.86 5.77 -6.60
C GLY A 62 -7.87 4.26 -6.78
N LYS A 63 -7.68 3.48 -5.70
CA LYS A 63 -7.83 2.01 -5.68
C LYS A 63 -6.99 1.31 -6.76
N LEU A 64 -5.74 1.74 -6.92
CA LEU A 64 -4.83 1.22 -7.95
C LEU A 64 -3.73 0.32 -7.38
N LYS A 65 -3.28 0.58 -6.15
CA LYS A 65 -2.22 -0.17 -5.48
C LYS A 65 -2.74 -0.74 -4.16
N THR A 66 -2.36 -1.98 -3.85
CA THR A 66 -2.69 -2.57 -2.54
C THR A 66 -1.69 -2.14 -1.48
N ILE A 67 -0.41 -1.99 -1.88
CA ILE A 67 0.68 -1.50 -1.04
C ILE A 67 1.52 -0.45 -1.77
N SER A 68 2.18 0.42 -0.99
CA SER A 68 3.27 1.28 -1.46
C SER A 68 4.41 1.34 -0.45
N SER A 69 5.62 1.50 -0.96
CA SER A 69 6.80 1.79 -0.15
C SER A 69 6.72 3.21 0.39
N VAL A 70 7.17 3.42 1.63
CA VAL A 70 7.20 4.74 2.27
C VAL A 70 8.62 5.16 2.57
N SER A 71 9.39 4.30 3.23
CA SER A 71 10.78 4.55 3.60
C SER A 71 11.48 3.25 3.97
N ASN A 72 12.81 3.30 4.12
CA ASN A 72 13.63 2.21 4.64
C ASN A 72 14.43 2.68 5.84
N LEU A 73 14.53 1.83 6.85
CA LEU A 73 15.48 1.97 7.95
C LEU A 73 16.64 1.01 7.72
N TYR A 74 17.85 1.53 7.86
CA TYR A 74 19.09 0.76 7.83
C TYR A 74 19.62 0.72 9.26
N LEU A 75 19.71 -0.48 9.84
CA LEU A 75 19.93 -0.67 11.27
C LEU A 75 21.00 -1.73 11.52
N LYS A 76 21.99 -1.43 12.36
CA LYS A 76 23.05 -2.35 12.75
C LYS A 76 22.59 -3.34 13.83
N ILE A 77 21.60 -4.15 13.47
CA ILE A 77 20.95 -5.13 14.36
C ILE A 77 20.96 -6.55 13.76
N ALA A 78 21.67 -6.75 12.64
CA ALA A 78 21.78 -8.08 12.03
C ALA A 78 22.66 -8.99 12.88
N ASP A 79 22.47 -10.30 12.71
CA ASP A 79 23.40 -11.28 13.23
C ASP A 79 24.70 -11.24 12.42
N ALA A 80 25.78 -10.81 13.06
CA ALA A 80 27.10 -10.69 12.44
C ALA A 80 27.89 -12.02 12.44
N ASP A 81 27.43 -13.04 13.19
CA ASP A 81 28.14 -14.30 13.35
C ASP A 81 27.32 -15.47 12.76
N PRO A 82 27.65 -15.97 11.56
CA PRO A 82 26.96 -17.10 10.95
C PRO A 82 27.05 -18.40 11.78
N VAL A 83 28.03 -18.51 12.69
CA VAL A 83 28.22 -19.66 13.59
C VAL A 83 27.41 -19.48 14.89
N ALA A 84 26.86 -18.29 15.13
CA ALA A 84 25.94 -17.97 16.22
C ALA A 84 24.47 -18.28 15.94
N SER A 85 24.14 -18.90 14.79
CA SER A 85 22.75 -19.16 14.42
C SER A 85 21.99 -19.86 15.57
N GLY A 86 20.93 -19.21 16.06
CA GLY A 86 20.12 -19.69 17.17
C GLY A 86 20.59 -19.27 18.58
N LYS A 87 21.66 -18.46 18.71
CA LYS A 87 22.01 -17.84 20.00
C LYS A 87 20.90 -16.89 20.46
N ARG A 88 20.69 -16.83 21.77
CA ARG A 88 19.66 -15.98 22.38
C ARG A 88 20.01 -14.49 22.34
N GLU A 89 21.27 -14.15 22.55
CA GLU A 89 21.76 -12.78 22.75
C GLU A 89 22.58 -12.32 21.54
N VAL A 90 21.92 -12.20 20.39
CA VAL A 90 22.56 -11.83 19.12
C VAL A 90 22.56 -10.32 18.88
N THR A 91 21.58 -9.60 19.40
CA THR A 91 21.40 -8.16 19.17
C THR A 91 21.48 -7.38 20.48
N ASP A 92 22.27 -6.30 20.50
CA ASP A 92 22.28 -5.34 21.61
C ASP A 92 20.98 -4.51 21.62
N THR A 93 20.08 -4.83 22.55
CA THR A 93 18.80 -4.13 22.72
C THR A 93 18.92 -2.75 23.37
N ALA A 94 20.09 -2.38 23.90
CA ALA A 94 20.39 -1.05 24.42
C ALA A 94 20.99 -0.11 23.35
N SER A 95 21.39 -0.65 22.20
CA SER A 95 21.96 0.09 21.07
C SER A 95 21.04 1.22 20.57
N ALA A 96 21.64 2.25 19.96
CA ALA A 96 20.90 3.35 19.36
C ALA A 96 19.98 2.88 18.22
N ASP A 97 20.43 1.92 17.41
CA ASP A 97 19.65 1.38 16.29
C ASP A 97 18.45 0.55 16.75
N PHE A 98 18.60 -0.24 17.82
CA PHE A 98 17.44 -0.96 18.37
C PHE A 98 16.44 -0.02 19.05
N LYS A 99 16.91 1.05 19.72
CA LYS A 99 16.05 2.12 20.24
C LYS A 99 15.31 2.85 19.10
N LYS A 100 16.00 3.13 17.99
CA LYS A 100 15.40 3.68 16.77
C LYS A 100 14.32 2.76 16.19
N LEU A 101 14.59 1.45 16.09
CA LEU A 101 13.57 0.48 15.66
C LEU A 101 12.33 0.51 16.56
N LYS A 102 12.53 0.47 17.88
CA LYS A 102 11.43 0.55 18.86
C LYS A 102 10.61 1.83 18.70
N HIS A 103 11.28 2.97 18.49
CA HIS A 103 10.61 4.25 18.30
C HIS A 103 9.78 4.27 17.02
N TYR A 104 10.33 3.82 15.90
CA TYR A 104 9.57 3.68 14.66
C TYR A 104 8.42 2.69 14.79
N GLN A 105 8.60 1.54 15.45
CA GLN A 105 7.51 0.60 15.70
C GLN A 105 6.36 1.25 16.48
N TYR A 106 6.67 2.00 17.54
CA TYR A 106 5.67 2.75 18.30
C TYR A 106 4.90 3.74 17.42
N LEU A 107 5.61 4.50 16.58
CA LEU A 107 5.01 5.46 15.68
C LEU A 107 4.14 4.80 14.60
N ILE A 108 4.64 3.74 13.96
CA ILE A 108 3.91 2.99 12.93
C ILE A 108 2.63 2.38 13.50
N ASN A 109 2.66 1.84 14.72
CA ASN A 109 1.47 1.32 15.40
C ASN A 109 0.40 2.40 15.61
N ALA A 110 0.80 3.68 15.75
CA ALA A 110 -0.12 4.79 15.87
C ALA A 110 -0.72 5.25 14.53
N LEU A 111 -0.10 4.90 13.39
CA LEU A 111 -0.55 5.21 12.03
C LEU A 111 -1.51 4.15 11.48
N ASN A 112 -2.66 4.06 12.15
CA ASN A 112 -3.75 3.16 11.79
C ASN A 112 -5.00 3.98 11.44
N PHE A 113 -5.44 3.88 10.20
CA PHE A 113 -6.56 4.65 9.64
C PHE A 113 -7.68 3.73 9.16
N GLY A 114 -7.91 2.63 9.88
CA GLY A 114 -8.95 1.65 9.56
C GLY A 114 -8.53 0.73 8.42
N ASP A 115 -9.06 1.00 7.23
CA ASP A 115 -8.76 0.22 6.03
C ASP A 115 -7.32 0.46 5.52
N LEU A 116 -6.71 1.58 5.91
CA LEU A 116 -5.31 1.88 5.62
C LEU A 116 -4.46 1.72 6.87
N ARG A 117 -3.34 1.00 6.74
CA ARG A 117 -2.39 0.82 7.83
C ARG A 117 -0.96 0.95 7.33
N PHE A 118 -0.11 1.43 8.22
CA PHE A 118 1.33 1.37 8.05
C PHE A 118 1.87 0.12 8.72
N SER A 119 2.93 -0.44 8.14
CA SER A 119 3.63 -1.61 8.67
C SER A 119 5.14 -1.45 8.49
N ILE A 120 5.90 -2.13 9.34
CA ILE A 120 7.35 -2.25 9.22
C ILE A 120 7.72 -3.73 9.09
N SER A 121 8.52 -4.07 8.08
CA SER A 121 8.87 -5.46 7.79
C SER A 121 10.34 -5.58 7.41
N PRO A 122 11.06 -6.62 7.88
CA PRO A 122 12.45 -6.84 7.51
C PRO A 122 12.56 -7.37 6.09
N PHE A 123 13.56 -6.90 5.33
CA PHE A 123 13.95 -7.59 4.10
C PHE A 123 14.56 -8.96 4.42
N LYS A 124 14.31 -9.93 3.53
CA LYS A 124 14.95 -11.26 3.58
C LYS A 124 16.46 -11.10 3.45
N LEU A 125 16.88 -10.27 2.51
CA LEU A 125 18.28 -9.95 2.29
C LEU A 125 18.76 -8.91 3.29
N HIS A 126 19.90 -9.18 3.90
CA HIS A 126 20.58 -8.28 4.81
C HIS A 126 22.09 -8.39 4.59
N THR A 127 22.84 -7.38 5.01
CA THR A 127 24.30 -7.50 5.06
C THR A 127 24.70 -8.17 6.37
N LYS A 128 26.00 -8.43 6.57
CA LYS A 128 26.49 -9.05 7.82
C LYS A 128 26.14 -8.23 9.06
N GLU A 129 26.12 -6.91 8.96
CA GLU A 129 25.91 -6.04 10.14
C GLU A 129 24.56 -5.33 10.10
N GLU A 130 23.97 -5.14 8.91
CA GLU A 130 22.82 -4.26 8.73
C GLU A 130 21.57 -5.01 8.28
N ARG A 131 20.47 -4.79 9.00
CA ARG A 131 19.10 -5.12 8.58
C ARG A 131 18.47 -3.91 7.93
N THR A 132 17.89 -4.12 6.75
CA THR A 132 16.98 -3.17 6.12
C THR A 132 15.56 -3.48 6.57
N MET A 133 14.89 -2.51 7.19
CA MET A 133 13.47 -2.57 7.53
C MET A 133 12.71 -1.66 6.58
N GLN A 134 11.74 -2.20 5.85
CA GLN A 134 10.88 -1.42 4.97
C GLN A 134 9.64 -0.96 5.73
N ILE A 135 9.32 0.32 5.57
CA ILE A 135 8.05 0.89 5.99
C ILE A 135 7.14 0.94 4.76
N THR A 136 5.97 0.34 4.88
CA THR A 136 4.94 0.31 3.84
C THR A 136 3.63 0.88 4.34
N ILE A 137 2.79 1.33 3.42
CA ILE A 137 1.36 1.56 3.64
C ILE A 137 0.59 0.56 2.81
N HIS A 138 -0.47 -0.02 3.37
CA HIS A 138 -1.33 -0.98 2.68
C HIS A 138 -2.81 -0.71 2.93
N ARG A 139 -3.65 -1.11 1.97
CA ARG A 139 -5.11 -1.03 2.05
C ARG A 139 -5.71 -2.43 2.15
N ILE A 140 -6.32 -2.74 3.29
CA ILE A 140 -6.78 -4.08 3.67
C ILE A 140 -7.83 -4.59 2.67
N SER A 141 -8.84 -3.78 2.37
CA SER A 141 -9.92 -4.17 1.45
C SER A 141 -9.44 -4.48 0.04
N LEU A 142 -8.39 -3.80 -0.44
CA LEU A 142 -7.79 -4.09 -1.75
C LEU A 142 -6.90 -5.32 -1.69
N MET A 143 -6.26 -5.59 -0.55
CA MET A 143 -5.55 -6.85 -0.32
C MET A 143 -6.51 -8.04 -0.42
N ASP A 144 -7.66 -7.96 0.24
CA ASP A 144 -8.69 -9.01 0.18
C ASP A 144 -9.16 -9.24 -1.26
N SER A 145 -9.42 -8.15 -1.98
CA SER A 145 -9.83 -8.20 -3.39
C SER A 145 -8.74 -8.82 -4.27
N LEU A 146 -7.47 -8.50 -4.00
CA LEU A 146 -6.32 -9.04 -4.72
C LEU A 146 -6.16 -10.54 -4.50
N VAL A 147 -6.22 -10.98 -3.24
CA VAL A 147 -6.14 -12.41 -2.89
C VAL A 147 -7.28 -13.18 -3.53
N GLN A 148 -8.50 -12.64 -3.47
CA GLN A 148 -9.67 -13.24 -4.13
C GLN A 148 -9.47 -13.35 -5.65
N ALA A 149 -9.03 -12.28 -6.30
CA ALA A 149 -8.84 -12.25 -7.75
C ALA A 149 -7.72 -13.18 -8.24
N ASN A 150 -6.75 -13.49 -7.36
CA ASN A 150 -5.59 -14.32 -7.68
C ASN A 150 -5.52 -15.56 -6.79
N GLN A 151 -6.68 -16.11 -6.43
CA GLN A 151 -6.79 -17.20 -5.45
C GLN A 151 -6.02 -18.46 -5.87
N GLU A 152 -5.93 -18.75 -7.16
CA GLU A 152 -5.12 -19.88 -7.69
C GLU A 152 -3.64 -19.71 -7.35
N PHE A 153 -3.12 -18.48 -7.42
CA PHE A 153 -1.74 -18.19 -7.07
C PHE A 153 -1.55 -18.12 -5.55
N TYR A 154 -2.38 -17.36 -4.84
CA TYR A 154 -2.21 -17.14 -3.40
C TYR A 154 -2.63 -18.34 -2.53
N GLY A 155 -3.52 -19.20 -3.03
CA GLY A 155 -3.98 -20.40 -2.33
C GLY A 155 -2.87 -21.41 -2.04
N GLN A 156 -1.80 -21.44 -2.86
CA GLN A 156 -0.64 -22.30 -2.61
C GLN A 156 0.08 -21.97 -1.29
N PHE A 157 -0.06 -20.73 -0.81
CA PHE A 157 0.52 -20.27 0.46
C PHE A 157 -0.48 -20.35 1.63
N GLY A 158 -1.68 -20.87 1.39
CA GLY A 158 -2.76 -20.93 2.38
C GLY A 158 -3.47 -19.59 2.61
N PHE A 159 -3.32 -18.62 1.70
CA PHE A 159 -3.99 -17.33 1.82
C PHE A 159 -5.40 -17.34 1.22
N SER A 160 -6.30 -16.61 1.88
CA SER A 160 -7.68 -16.39 1.47
C SER A 160 -8.09 -14.95 1.81
N PRO A 161 -9.21 -14.42 1.27
CA PRO A 161 -9.70 -13.11 1.69
C PRO A 161 -9.84 -13.04 3.22
N GLY A 162 -9.41 -11.93 3.81
CA GLY A 162 -9.30 -11.74 5.26
C GLY A 162 -7.95 -12.12 5.86
N THR A 163 -6.99 -12.64 5.07
CA THR A 163 -5.60 -12.82 5.52
C THR A 163 -5.01 -11.49 5.98
N ASP A 164 -4.26 -11.51 7.09
CA ASP A 164 -3.55 -10.34 7.57
C ASP A 164 -2.53 -9.84 6.53
N PRO A 165 -2.58 -8.56 6.11
CA PRO A 165 -1.68 -8.05 5.07
C PRO A 165 -0.20 -8.15 5.43
N GLU A 166 0.17 -7.99 6.71
CA GLU A 166 1.57 -8.07 7.13
C GLU A 166 2.09 -9.50 7.01
N LEU A 167 1.27 -10.50 7.34
CA LEU A 167 1.60 -11.91 7.09
C LEU A 167 1.85 -12.16 5.60
N LEU A 168 0.96 -11.70 4.72
CA LEU A 168 1.10 -11.88 3.28
C LEU A 168 2.36 -11.20 2.72
N ILE A 169 2.62 -9.95 3.12
CA ILE A 169 3.81 -9.19 2.71
C ILE A 169 5.07 -9.91 3.16
N ASN A 170 5.13 -10.36 4.41
CA ASN A 170 6.32 -10.99 4.95
C ASN A 170 6.53 -12.39 4.35
N THR A 171 5.48 -13.20 4.14
CA THR A 171 5.63 -14.46 3.39
C THR A 171 6.14 -14.18 1.98
N THR A 172 5.57 -13.21 1.27
CA THR A 172 6.03 -12.81 -0.08
C THR A 172 7.52 -12.46 -0.11
N GLU A 173 8.01 -11.70 0.87
CA GLU A 173 9.43 -11.32 0.95
C GLU A 173 10.36 -12.54 1.07
N TYR A 174 9.89 -13.58 1.76
CA TYR A 174 10.67 -14.78 2.05
C TYR A 174 10.51 -15.91 1.03
N GLU A 175 9.57 -15.79 0.10
CA GLU A 175 9.38 -16.73 -1.01
C GLU A 175 10.57 -16.82 -1.97
N ASP A 176 10.52 -17.86 -2.82
CA ASP A 176 11.43 -18.01 -3.94
C ASP A 176 11.27 -16.87 -4.95
N LYS A 177 12.36 -16.53 -5.65
CA LYS A 177 12.47 -15.33 -6.51
C LYS A 177 11.27 -15.10 -7.42
N ASN A 178 10.81 -16.12 -8.14
CA ASN A 178 9.70 -16.00 -9.09
C ASN A 178 8.34 -15.79 -8.41
N ASN A 179 8.07 -16.50 -7.31
CA ASN A 179 6.86 -16.31 -6.52
C ASN A 179 6.84 -14.92 -5.89
N ARG A 180 7.97 -14.52 -5.29
CA ARG A 180 8.17 -13.18 -4.74
C ARG A 180 7.94 -12.09 -5.78
N PHE A 181 8.51 -12.23 -6.98
CA PHE A 181 8.33 -11.26 -8.07
C PHE A 181 6.88 -11.15 -8.54
N ARG A 182 6.18 -12.29 -8.71
CA ARG A 182 4.77 -12.29 -9.08
C ARG A 182 3.92 -11.62 -8.00
N SER A 183 4.09 -12.04 -6.75
CA SER A 183 3.33 -11.50 -5.62
C SER A 183 3.57 -10.00 -5.45
N TYR A 184 4.82 -9.54 -5.44
CA TYR A 184 5.08 -8.10 -5.37
C TYR A 184 4.53 -7.33 -6.57
N GLY A 185 4.58 -7.90 -7.78
CA GLY A 185 3.97 -7.26 -8.94
C GLY A 185 2.48 -6.98 -8.73
N TYR A 186 1.75 -7.96 -8.21
CA TYR A 186 0.35 -7.80 -7.83
C TYR A 186 0.14 -6.82 -6.67
N LEU A 187 0.94 -6.92 -5.61
CA LEU A 187 0.81 -6.07 -4.43
C LEU A 187 1.02 -4.59 -4.78
N PHE A 188 2.01 -4.30 -5.61
CA PHE A 188 2.28 -2.96 -6.11
C PHE A 188 1.33 -2.51 -7.24
N GLY A 189 0.28 -3.30 -7.56
CA GLY A 189 -0.80 -2.90 -8.46
C GLY A 189 -0.43 -2.94 -9.94
N TYR A 190 0.52 -3.78 -10.35
CA TYR A 190 0.86 -3.94 -11.75
C TYR A 190 -0.14 -4.84 -12.49
N PRO A 191 -0.49 -4.52 -13.73
CA PRO A 191 -1.38 -5.36 -14.53
C PRO A 191 -0.69 -6.68 -14.90
N GLU A 192 -1.50 -7.74 -15.10
CA GLU A 192 -1.00 -9.11 -15.35
C GLU A 192 0.05 -9.18 -16.46
N HIS A 193 -0.15 -8.47 -17.58
CA HIS A 193 0.79 -8.49 -18.70
C HIS A 193 2.18 -7.96 -18.30
N ALA A 194 2.26 -6.97 -17.41
CA ALA A 194 3.51 -6.42 -16.93
C ALA A 194 4.20 -7.36 -15.92
N VAL A 195 3.41 -7.98 -15.04
CA VAL A 195 3.91 -9.00 -14.10
C VAL A 195 4.48 -10.19 -14.86
N THR A 196 3.75 -10.70 -15.85
CA THR A 196 4.20 -11.83 -16.67
C THR A 196 5.43 -11.47 -17.50
N PHE A 197 5.48 -10.30 -18.15
CA PHE A 197 6.68 -9.86 -18.86
C PHE A 197 7.90 -9.78 -17.93
N PHE A 198 7.75 -9.22 -16.72
CA PHE A 198 8.85 -9.11 -15.77
C PHE A 198 9.39 -10.49 -15.36
N LEU A 199 8.51 -11.47 -15.14
CA LEU A 199 8.90 -12.84 -14.81
C LEU A 199 9.58 -13.55 -15.97
N GLU A 200 9.08 -13.37 -17.20
CA GLU A 200 9.71 -13.92 -18.40
C GLU A 200 11.09 -13.31 -18.63
N ALA A 201 11.23 -11.99 -18.44
CA ALA A 201 12.51 -11.30 -18.52
C ALA A 201 13.50 -11.80 -17.46
N ALA A 202 13.05 -12.01 -16.21
CA ALA A 202 13.89 -12.57 -15.16
C ALA A 202 14.36 -14.00 -15.49
N LYS A 203 13.47 -14.85 -16.01
CA LYS A 203 13.81 -16.20 -16.45
C LYS A 203 14.75 -16.20 -17.66
N HIS A 204 14.58 -15.26 -18.58
CA HIS A 204 15.48 -15.09 -19.73
C HIS A 204 16.88 -14.71 -19.26
N GLU A 205 16.99 -13.73 -18.36
CA GLU A 205 18.26 -13.29 -17.79
C GLU A 205 19.00 -14.46 -17.12
N GLU A 206 18.29 -15.28 -16.35
CA GLU A 206 18.87 -16.47 -15.71
C GLU A 206 19.38 -17.50 -16.73
N LYS A 207 18.58 -17.80 -17.76
CA LYS A 207 18.94 -18.80 -18.78
C LYS A 207 20.07 -18.33 -19.69
N ASN A 208 20.15 -17.02 -19.96
CA ASN A 208 21.07 -16.42 -20.93
C ASN A 208 22.20 -15.64 -20.24
N LYS A 209 22.65 -16.10 -19.07
CA LYS A 209 23.86 -15.60 -18.38
C LYS A 209 23.88 -14.07 -18.17
N GLY A 210 22.74 -13.50 -17.78
CA GLY A 210 22.61 -12.08 -17.48
C GLY A 210 22.16 -11.23 -18.67
N GLU A 211 21.81 -11.81 -19.82
CA GLU A 211 21.29 -11.05 -20.94
C GLU A 211 19.89 -10.47 -20.63
N LEU A 212 19.81 -9.14 -20.61
CA LEU A 212 18.58 -8.41 -20.33
C LEU A 212 17.71 -8.28 -21.60
N LEU A 213 16.44 -8.66 -21.50
CA LEU A 213 15.46 -8.34 -22.54
C LEU A 213 15.29 -6.82 -22.66
N LYS A 214 15.22 -6.34 -23.91
CA LYS A 214 14.90 -4.95 -24.20
C LYS A 214 13.48 -4.64 -23.71
N ARG A 215 13.34 -3.55 -22.97
CA ARG A 215 12.11 -3.13 -22.33
C ARG A 215 11.93 -1.63 -22.42
N ASP A 216 10.67 -1.21 -22.43
CA ASP A 216 10.26 0.15 -22.13
C ASP A 216 9.63 0.19 -20.73
N PHE A 217 9.37 1.39 -20.23
CA PHE A 217 8.81 1.61 -18.90
C PHE A 217 7.54 2.45 -19.01
N PHE A 218 6.41 1.87 -18.59
CA PHE A 218 5.16 2.59 -18.51
C PHE A 218 5.15 3.42 -17.22
N GLN A 219 5.18 4.75 -17.36
CA GLN A 219 5.33 5.69 -16.25
C GLN A 219 3.99 6.29 -15.87
N ILE A 220 3.63 6.18 -14.59
CA ILE A 220 2.45 6.84 -14.02
C ILE A 220 2.95 7.99 -13.13
N PRO A 221 2.53 9.24 -13.41
CA PRO A 221 3.03 10.39 -12.69
C PRO A 221 2.58 10.35 -11.22
N VAL A 222 3.33 11.00 -10.35
CA VAL A 222 2.96 11.31 -8.96
C VAL A 222 3.14 12.81 -8.74
N TYR A 223 2.93 13.30 -7.52
CA TYR A 223 3.10 14.73 -7.26
C TYR A 223 4.57 15.16 -7.28
N SER A 224 5.46 14.36 -6.72
CA SER A 224 6.91 14.62 -6.65
C SER A 224 7.62 14.50 -8.00
N GLY A 225 7.05 13.81 -8.98
CA GLY A 225 7.69 13.58 -10.27
C GLY A 225 6.80 12.88 -11.29
N LYS A 226 7.10 13.06 -12.58
CA LYS A 226 6.39 12.39 -13.68
C LYS A 226 6.87 10.96 -13.96
N THR A 227 8.02 10.58 -13.40
CA THR A 227 8.69 9.30 -13.68
C THR A 227 9.35 8.75 -12.43
N GLY A 228 9.53 7.43 -12.36
CA GLY A 228 10.40 6.76 -11.39
C GLY A 228 9.74 6.34 -10.06
N HIS A 229 8.42 6.51 -9.92
CA HIS A 229 7.68 6.17 -8.71
C HIS A 229 6.71 5.02 -8.95
N PHE A 230 5.62 5.27 -9.68
CA PHE A 230 4.72 4.19 -10.13
C PHE A 230 5.05 3.82 -11.57
N VAL A 231 5.84 2.76 -11.72
CA VAL A 231 6.36 2.31 -13.00
C VAL A 231 6.32 0.79 -13.09
N TYR A 232 6.04 0.27 -14.29
CA TYR A 232 6.24 -1.14 -14.60
C TYR A 232 6.90 -1.31 -15.97
N ALA A 233 7.65 -2.40 -16.10
CA ALA A 233 8.36 -2.73 -17.33
C ALA A 233 7.42 -3.42 -18.32
N VAL A 234 7.61 -3.11 -19.60
CA VAL A 234 6.86 -3.68 -20.73
C VAL A 234 7.83 -4.00 -21.88
N PRO A 235 7.46 -4.86 -22.84
CA PRO A 235 8.30 -5.13 -24.01
C PRO A 235 8.71 -3.86 -24.75
N LYS A 236 9.88 -3.89 -25.41
CA LYS A 236 10.30 -2.78 -26.27
C LYS A 236 9.27 -2.54 -27.38
N GLY A 237 8.88 -1.28 -27.58
CA GLY A 237 7.87 -0.90 -28.58
C GLY A 237 6.43 -1.21 -28.19
N TYR A 238 6.19 -1.55 -26.92
CA TYR A 238 4.86 -1.84 -26.39
C TYR A 238 3.88 -0.68 -26.63
N GLN A 239 2.69 -1.03 -27.10
CA GLN A 239 1.57 -0.10 -27.25
C GLN A 239 0.62 -0.27 -26.08
N ALA A 240 0.30 0.84 -25.40
CA ALA A 240 -0.56 0.83 -24.23
C ALA A 240 -1.94 0.24 -24.56
N THR A 241 -2.37 -0.70 -23.73
CA THR A 241 -3.69 -1.32 -23.83
C THR A 241 -4.77 -0.44 -23.22
N SER A 242 -6.03 -0.90 -23.30
CA SER A 242 -7.15 -0.29 -22.57
C SER A 242 -6.96 -0.36 -21.05
N ILE A 243 -6.30 -1.42 -20.54
CA ILE A 243 -5.99 -1.57 -19.11
C ILE A 243 -4.99 -0.50 -18.67
N ASP A 244 -3.89 -0.33 -19.42
CA ASP A 244 -2.88 0.70 -19.12
C ASP A 244 -3.48 2.10 -19.16
N SER A 245 -4.31 2.35 -20.19
CA SER A 245 -5.04 3.61 -20.34
C SER A 245 -6.01 3.86 -19.18
N ALA A 246 -6.70 2.82 -18.68
CA ALA A 246 -7.61 2.94 -17.55
C ALA A 246 -6.85 3.23 -16.23
N ILE A 247 -5.73 2.54 -16.01
CA ILE A 247 -4.84 2.79 -14.86
C ILE A 247 -4.33 4.24 -14.91
N TYR A 248 -3.81 4.68 -16.06
CA TYR A 248 -3.27 6.02 -16.23
C TYR A 248 -4.32 7.10 -15.97
N LYS A 249 -5.49 6.99 -16.60
CA LYS A 249 -6.59 7.96 -16.40
C LYS A 249 -7.06 8.03 -14.94
N ARG A 250 -7.13 6.88 -14.26
CA ARG A 250 -7.51 6.83 -12.84
C ARG A 250 -6.45 7.45 -11.95
N ALA A 251 -5.18 7.25 -12.27
CA ALA A 251 -4.07 7.86 -11.56
C ALA A 251 -4.08 9.38 -11.75
N GLU A 252 -4.23 9.88 -12.98
CA GLU A 252 -4.36 11.32 -13.25
C GLU A 252 -5.53 11.95 -12.51
N TYR A 253 -6.71 11.32 -12.55
CA TYR A 253 -7.88 11.78 -11.81
C TYR A 253 -7.60 11.90 -10.31
N THR A 254 -6.95 10.89 -9.73
CA THR A 254 -6.57 10.86 -8.31
C THR A 254 -5.54 11.95 -7.98
N LEU A 255 -4.54 12.12 -8.84
CA LEU A 255 -3.49 13.14 -8.70
C LEU A 255 -4.05 14.55 -8.77
N GLU A 256 -5.00 14.83 -9.67
CA GLU A 256 -5.64 16.14 -9.77
C GLU A 256 -6.53 16.43 -8.55
N ARG A 257 -7.21 15.43 -8.00
CA ARG A 257 -7.93 15.59 -6.72
C ARG A 257 -6.98 15.89 -5.58
N PHE A 258 -5.88 15.14 -5.48
CA PHE A 258 -4.85 15.38 -4.49
C PHE A 258 -4.30 16.81 -4.55
N LYS A 259 -3.95 17.31 -5.74
CA LYS A 259 -3.46 18.69 -5.92
C LYS A 259 -4.46 19.72 -5.39
N LYS A 260 -5.74 19.56 -5.72
CA LYS A 260 -6.82 20.45 -5.24
C LYS A 260 -6.98 20.39 -3.72
N GLU A 261 -6.90 19.20 -3.14
CA GLU A 261 -7.07 19.02 -1.70
C GLU A 261 -5.85 19.51 -0.92
N ARG A 262 -4.64 19.26 -1.43
CA ARG A 262 -3.37 19.76 -0.86
C ARG A 262 -3.36 21.28 -0.75
N ALA A 263 -3.89 21.98 -1.75
CA ALA A 263 -3.97 23.45 -1.74
C ALA A 263 -4.81 24.00 -0.56
N LYS A 264 -5.85 23.26 -0.13
CA LYS A 264 -6.69 23.64 1.02
C LYS A 264 -6.00 23.44 2.37
N HIS A 265 -4.98 22.58 2.41
CA HIS A 265 -4.22 22.20 3.60
C HIS A 265 -2.87 22.92 3.71
N LEU A 266 -2.61 23.88 2.81
CA LEU A 266 -1.42 24.72 2.85
C LEU A 266 -1.59 25.81 3.93
N ARG A 267 -0.63 25.87 4.85
CA ARG A 267 -0.56 26.90 5.88
C ARG A 267 0.08 28.18 5.32
N LYS A 268 -0.10 29.29 6.05
CA LYS A 268 0.48 30.60 5.70
C LYS A 268 2.02 30.59 5.65
N ASP A 269 2.66 29.70 6.40
CA ASP A 269 4.12 29.51 6.42
C ASP A 269 4.65 28.63 5.27
N GLY A 270 3.77 28.18 4.37
CA GLY A 270 4.11 27.30 3.24
C GLY A 270 4.19 25.81 3.58
N THR A 271 4.00 25.41 4.84
CA THR A 271 3.93 24.00 5.24
C THR A 271 2.54 23.41 4.97
N VAL A 272 2.46 22.09 4.78
CA VAL A 272 1.19 21.39 4.52
C VAL A 272 0.81 20.54 5.74
N GLN A 273 -0.47 20.55 6.10
CA GLN A 273 -1.04 19.69 7.14
C GLN A 273 -1.25 18.27 6.60
N TYR A 274 -0.20 17.44 6.55
CA TYR A 274 -0.25 16.15 5.87
C TYR A 274 -1.18 15.13 6.53
N TYR A 275 -1.22 15.08 7.86
CA TYR A 275 -2.20 14.23 8.55
C TYR A 275 -3.64 14.58 8.18
N GLU A 276 -4.00 15.86 8.16
CA GLU A 276 -5.38 16.27 7.81
C GLU A 276 -5.69 16.06 6.33
N LEU A 277 -4.69 16.29 5.47
CA LEU A 277 -4.77 15.98 4.05
C LEU A 277 -4.98 14.48 3.82
N LEU A 278 -4.29 13.60 4.56
CA LEU A 278 -4.51 12.15 4.49
C LEU A 278 -5.97 11.81 4.83
N LEU A 279 -6.49 12.33 5.94
CA LEU A 279 -7.89 12.10 6.33
C LEU A 279 -8.88 12.61 5.28
N ALA A 280 -8.59 13.76 4.65
CA ALA A 280 -9.40 14.28 3.56
C ALA A 280 -9.36 13.36 2.33
N MET A 281 -8.18 12.87 1.94
CA MET A 281 -8.02 11.95 0.82
C MET A 281 -8.73 10.60 1.05
N ILE A 282 -8.71 10.08 2.28
CA ILE A 282 -9.45 8.85 2.63
C ILE A 282 -10.96 9.04 2.43
N ARG A 283 -11.52 10.13 2.96
CA ARG A 283 -12.96 10.45 2.82
C ARG A 283 -13.42 10.68 1.38
N LEU A 284 -12.50 11.06 0.50
CA LEU A 284 -12.76 11.28 -0.92
C LEU A 284 -12.81 9.98 -1.73
N ASP A 285 -12.36 8.86 -1.16
CA ASP A 285 -12.27 7.55 -1.81
C ASP A 285 -13.41 6.59 -1.41
N ASP A 286 -14.12 6.92 -0.32
CA ASP A 286 -15.39 6.32 0.12
C ASP A 286 -16.56 6.80 -0.74
#